data_AF-A0A496S4Q5-F1
#
_entry.id   AF-A0A496S4Q5-F1
#
_cell.length_a   1.000
_cell.length_b   1.000
_cell.length_c   1.000
_cell.angle_alpha   90.00
_cell.angle_beta   90.00
_cell.angle_gamma   90.00
#
_symmetry.space_group_name_H-M   'P 1'
#
loop_
_entity.id
_entity.type
_entity.pdbx_description
1 polymer ?
#
loop_
_entity_poly.entity_id
_entity_poly.type
_entity_poly.pdbx_seq_one_letter_code
_entity_poly.pdbx_strand_id
1 'polypeptide(L)'
;SYNLIIVSDHGFNFDGSAHSNAPEGVFIGCGPYLKKIELDCLSIYDILPTLLVLLGLPAGEDMEGRVIKEIFSEEFLRKFPPQYIKSYEGIPSEFLQDISSSLDKQTISGVEKRLKALGYID
;
A
#
# COMPACT_ATOMS: atom_id res chain seq x y z
N SER A 1 12.53 -13.87 -8.85
CA SER A 1 13.07 -12.76 -8.04
C SER A 1 11.93 -11.97 -7.45
N TYR A 2 12.02 -11.58 -6.18
CA TYR A 2 10.98 -10.85 -5.45
C TYR A 2 11.47 -9.46 -5.08
N ASN A 3 10.53 -8.51 -4.92
CA ASN A 3 10.80 -7.22 -4.29
C ASN A 3 10.25 -7.29 -2.85
N LEU A 4 11.04 -6.81 -1.90
CA LEU A 4 10.68 -6.68 -0.49
C LEU A 4 10.51 -5.19 -0.18
N ILE A 5 9.35 -4.84 0.37
CA ILE A 5 9.07 -3.51 0.92
C ILE A 5 8.74 -3.69 2.41
N ILE A 6 9.42 -2.94 3.27
CA ILE A 6 9.15 -2.86 4.72
C ILE A 6 8.66 -1.45 5.01
N VAL A 7 7.53 -1.34 5.69
CA VAL A 7 6.91 -0.05 6.04
C VAL A 7 6.55 -0.03 7.52
N SER A 8 6.85 1.09 8.18
CA SER A 8 6.25 1.49 9.46
C SER A 8 5.61 2.85 9.26
N ASP A 9 4.39 3.04 9.73
CA ASP A 9 3.65 4.30 9.60
C ASP A 9 4.18 5.40 10.54
N HIS A 10 4.72 5.01 11.70
CA HIS A 10 5.44 5.88 12.61
C HIS A 10 6.60 5.15 13.28
N GLY A 11 7.55 5.92 13.80
CA GLY A 11 8.58 5.45 14.71
C GLY A 11 8.08 5.37 16.15
N PHE A 12 8.95 4.98 17.08
CA PHE A 12 8.62 4.87 18.50
C PHE A 12 9.70 5.50 19.36
N ASN A 13 9.28 6.32 20.35
CA ASN A 13 10.15 6.83 21.40
C ASN A 13 9.75 6.23 22.76
N PHE A 14 10.76 5.95 23.60
CA PHE A 14 10.55 5.42 24.95
C PHE A 14 10.14 6.48 25.99
N ASP A 15 9.95 7.74 25.59
CA ASP A 15 9.60 8.86 26.45
C ASP A 15 8.08 9.08 26.60
N GLY A 16 7.25 8.23 25.98
CA GLY A 16 5.80 8.28 26.09
C GLY A 16 5.08 9.07 24.99
N SER A 17 5.79 9.60 23.98
CA SER A 17 5.15 10.15 22.79
C SER A 17 4.63 9.03 21.87
N ALA A 18 3.37 8.62 22.06
CA ALA A 18 2.83 7.46 21.35
C ALA A 18 2.28 7.76 19.95
N HIS A 19 1.73 8.94 19.67
CA HIS A 19 1.05 9.20 18.38
C HIS A 19 1.21 10.61 17.80
N SER A 20 1.03 11.67 18.60
CA SER A 20 1.04 13.04 18.05
C SER A 20 2.43 13.59 17.77
N ASN A 21 3.46 13.02 18.40
CA ASN A 21 4.88 13.41 18.30
C ASN A 21 5.78 12.19 18.05
N ALA A 22 5.23 11.12 17.47
CA ALA A 22 6.03 9.96 17.13
C ALA A 22 7.08 10.36 16.07
N PRO A 23 8.29 9.76 16.10
CA PRO A 23 9.27 9.94 15.03
C PRO A 23 8.69 9.50 13.68
N GLU A 24 9.37 9.90 12.61
CA GLU A 24 9.06 9.41 11.27
C GLU A 24 9.07 7.89 11.22
N GLY A 25 8.18 7.35 10.39
CA GLY A 25 8.14 5.93 10.07
C GLY A 25 9.36 5.45 9.30
N VAL A 26 9.27 4.22 8.79
CA VAL A 26 10.36 3.60 8.02
C VAL A 26 9.80 3.17 6.68
N PHE A 27 10.56 3.43 5.61
CA PHE A 27 10.32 2.85 4.30
C PHE A 27 11.63 2.25 3.78
N ILE A 28 11.65 0.93 3.56
CA ILE A 28 12.81 0.22 3.01
C ILE A 28 12.35 -0.62 1.84
N GLY A 29 12.95 -0.41 0.67
CA GLY A 29 12.74 -1.22 -0.51
C GLY A 29 14.01 -1.93 -0.97
N CYS A 30 13.91 -3.22 -1.29
CA CYS A 30 15.00 -4.00 -1.89
C CYS A 30 14.46 -4.98 -2.92
N GLY A 31 15.07 -5.04 -4.10
CA GLY A 31 14.66 -5.99 -5.13
C GLY A 31 15.22 -5.66 -6.50
N PRO A 32 15.02 -6.55 -7.49
CA PRO A 32 15.54 -6.41 -8.85
C PRO A 32 15.03 -5.17 -9.58
N TYR A 33 13.88 -4.62 -9.18
CA TYR A 33 13.26 -3.47 -9.83
C TYR A 33 13.45 -2.16 -9.08
N LEU A 34 14.17 -2.19 -7.95
CA LEU A 34 14.35 -1.05 -7.08
C LEU A 34 15.78 -0.52 -7.16
N LYS A 35 15.92 0.80 -7.29
CA LYS A 35 17.19 1.52 -7.20
C LYS A 35 17.63 1.58 -5.74
N LYS A 36 18.94 1.55 -5.51
CA LYS A 36 19.53 1.84 -4.20
C LYS A 36 19.70 3.36 -4.05
N ILE A 37 18.72 4.01 -3.43
CA ILE A 37 18.72 5.45 -3.19
C ILE A 37 18.18 5.76 -1.79
N GLU A 38 18.53 6.92 -1.27
CA GLU A 38 17.86 7.54 -0.13
C GLU A 38 16.77 8.48 -0.65
N LEU A 39 15.66 8.54 0.09
CA LEU A 39 14.52 9.38 -0.22
C LEU A 39 14.18 10.23 0.99
N ASP A 40 13.92 11.50 0.74
CA ASP A 40 13.42 12.43 1.74
C ASP A 40 11.91 12.67 1.53
N CYS A 41 11.20 12.97 2.61
CA CYS A 41 9.82 13.46 2.59
C CYS A 41 8.80 12.54 1.89
N LEU A 42 8.70 11.28 2.34
CA LEU A 42 7.63 10.38 1.92
C LEU A 42 6.40 10.50 2.81
N SER A 43 5.22 10.40 2.19
CA SER A 43 3.96 10.26 2.89
C SER A 43 3.54 8.79 2.99
N ILE A 44 2.85 8.41 4.06
CA ILE A 44 2.21 7.09 4.17
C ILE A 44 1.23 6.83 3.01
N TYR A 45 0.63 7.90 2.47
CA TYR A 45 -0.29 7.83 1.33
C TYR A 45 0.42 7.46 0.01
N ASP A 46 1.74 7.63 -0.09
CA ASP A 46 2.50 7.28 -1.29
C ASP A 46 2.73 5.76 -1.43
N ILE A 47 2.57 5.01 -0.34
CA ILE A 47 2.87 3.59 -0.28
C ILE A 47 1.96 2.79 -1.19
N LEU A 48 0.64 2.94 -1.04
CA LEU A 48 -0.35 2.19 -1.82
C LEU A 48 -0.20 2.40 -3.34
N PRO A 49 -0.24 3.62 -3.90
CA PRO A 49 -0.09 3.82 -5.34
C PRO A 49 1.23 3.28 -5.88
N THR A 50 2.31 3.32 -5.08
CA THR A 50 3.61 2.75 -5.45
C THR A 50 3.59 1.23 -5.51
N LEU A 51 2.97 0.56 -4.53
CA LEU A 51 2.85 -0.89 -4.50
C LEU A 51 1.98 -1.41 -5.66
N LEU A 52 0.91 -0.72 -6.01
CA LEU A 52 0.07 -1.09 -7.16
C LEU A 52 0.88 -1.14 -8.45
N VAL A 53 1.70 -0.12 -8.72
CA VAL A 53 2.59 -0.10 -9.88
C VAL A 53 3.59 -1.27 -9.84
N LEU A 54 4.16 -1.59 -8.68
CA LEU A 54 5.09 -2.71 -8.52
C LEU A 54 4.41 -4.08 -8.79
N LEU A 55 3.10 -4.17 -8.53
CA LEU A 55 2.25 -5.33 -8.80
C LEU A 55 1.69 -5.35 -10.24
N GLY A 56 1.99 -4.34 -11.06
CA GLY A 56 1.45 -4.22 -12.41
C GLY A 56 -0.02 -3.79 -12.46
N LEU A 57 -0.54 -3.19 -11.38
CA LEU A 57 -1.88 -2.64 -11.27
C LEU A 57 -1.85 -1.10 -11.46
N PRO A 58 -2.94 -0.50 -11.97
CA PRO A 58 -3.02 0.96 -12.10
C PRO A 58 -3.13 1.63 -10.73
N ALA A 59 -2.63 2.85 -10.60
CA ALA A 59 -2.91 3.71 -9.44
C ALA A 59 -4.24 4.46 -9.63
N GLY A 60 -4.96 4.76 -8.54
CA GLY A 60 -6.13 5.65 -8.60
C GLY A 60 -5.70 7.11 -8.74
N GLU A 61 -6.36 7.86 -9.62
CA GLU A 61 -6.17 9.32 -9.76
C GLU A 61 -6.70 10.09 -8.54
N ASP A 62 -7.62 9.48 -7.80
CA ASP A 62 -8.24 9.99 -6.58
C ASP A 62 -7.47 9.64 -5.29
N MET A 63 -6.36 8.90 -5.39
CA MET A 63 -5.50 8.61 -4.25
C MET A 63 -4.76 9.88 -3.80
N GLU A 64 -4.77 10.17 -2.50
CA GLU A 64 -4.10 11.37 -1.94
C GLU A 64 -2.58 11.39 -2.18
N GLY A 65 -1.95 10.21 -2.18
CA GLY A 65 -0.51 10.07 -2.38
C GLY A 65 -0.10 9.85 -3.84
N ARG A 66 1.20 9.92 -4.09
CA ARG A 66 1.80 9.75 -5.42
C ARG A 66 2.56 8.43 -5.54
N VAL A 67 2.74 7.98 -6.79
CA VAL A 67 3.70 6.92 -7.10
C VAL A 67 5.13 7.47 -6.87
N ILE A 68 5.91 6.78 -6.05
CA ILE A 68 7.33 7.08 -5.79
C ILE A 68 8.18 6.53 -6.93
N LYS A 69 8.05 7.11 -8.13
CA LYS A 69 8.71 6.61 -9.36
C LYS A 69 10.24 6.58 -9.24
N GLU A 70 10.80 7.39 -8.36
CA GLU A 70 12.22 7.51 -8.08
C GLU A 70 12.84 6.19 -7.62
N ILE A 71 12.09 5.32 -6.94
CA ILE A 71 12.62 4.02 -6.50
C ILE A 71 12.75 3.01 -7.63
N PHE A 72 12.08 3.20 -8.76
CA PHE A 72 12.06 2.19 -9.82
C PHE A 72 13.25 2.31 -10.77
N SER A 73 13.80 1.18 -11.19
CA SER A 73 14.80 1.15 -12.25
C SER A 73 14.21 1.65 -13.58
N GLU A 74 15.03 2.27 -14.42
CA GLU A 74 14.59 2.72 -15.75
C GLU A 74 14.08 1.56 -16.61
N GLU A 75 14.71 0.38 -16.45
CA GLU A 75 14.26 -0.84 -17.11
C GLU A 75 12.86 -1.26 -16.66
N PHE A 76 12.58 -1.19 -15.37
CA PHE A 76 11.25 -1.48 -14.84
C PHE A 76 10.22 -0.50 -15.39
N LEU A 77 10.48 0.81 -15.32
CA LEU A 77 9.55 1.83 -15.82
C LEU A 77 9.28 1.70 -17.32
N ARG A 78 10.28 1.29 -18.11
CA ARG A 78 10.10 1.01 -19.54
C ARG A 78 9.23 -0.22 -19.80
N LYS A 79 9.39 -1.26 -18.98
CA LYS A 79 8.68 -2.54 -19.14
C LYS A 79 7.26 -2.50 -18.55
N PHE A 80 7.09 -1.78 -17.46
CA PHE A 80 5.86 -1.64 -16.68
C PHE A 80 5.62 -0.16 -16.37
N PRO A 81 5.23 0.65 -17.38
CA PRO A 81 4.92 2.05 -17.16
C PRO A 81 3.73 2.19 -16.20
N PRO A 82 3.79 3.12 -15.23
CA PRO A 82 2.65 3.37 -14.34
C PRO A 82 1.37 3.66 -15.12
N GLN A 83 0.33 2.89 -14.83
CA GLN A 83 -1.02 3.05 -15.36
C GLN A 83 -1.88 3.78 -14.33
N TYR A 84 -2.95 4.43 -14.78
CA TYR A 84 -3.87 5.15 -13.91
C TYR A 84 -5.31 4.81 -14.27
N ILE A 85 -6.17 4.73 -13.25
CA ILE A 85 -7.62 4.68 -13.38
C ILE A 85 -8.23 5.83 -12.61
N LYS A 86 -9.44 6.26 -12.99
CA LYS A 86 -10.11 7.37 -12.32
C LYS A 86 -10.29 7.14 -10.82
N SER A 87 -10.75 5.95 -10.44
CA SER A 87 -10.98 5.56 -9.05
C SER A 87 -11.16 4.05 -8.93
N TYR A 88 -10.79 3.50 -7.78
CA TYR A 88 -11.17 2.14 -7.37
C TYR A 88 -12.56 2.10 -6.70
N GLU A 89 -13.15 3.26 -6.41
CA GLU A 89 -14.50 3.37 -5.89
C GLU A 89 -15.55 3.10 -6.99
N GLY A 90 -16.71 2.58 -6.59
CA GLY A 90 -17.81 2.32 -7.52
C GLY A 90 -17.65 1.08 -8.40
N ILE A 91 -16.66 0.22 -8.14
CA ILE A 91 -16.62 -1.13 -8.74
C ILE A 91 -17.87 -1.88 -8.28
N PRO A 92 -18.73 -2.38 -9.19
CA PRO A 92 -19.95 -3.09 -8.83
C PRO A 92 -19.65 -4.26 -7.88
N SER A 93 -20.39 -4.38 -6.78
CA SER A 93 -20.13 -5.42 -5.77
C SER A 93 -20.22 -6.85 -6.33
N GLU A 94 -20.93 -7.02 -7.45
CA GLU A 94 -21.02 -8.26 -8.21
C GLU A 94 -19.63 -8.79 -8.64
N PHE A 95 -18.68 -7.90 -8.95
CA PHE A 95 -17.29 -8.27 -9.24
C PHE A 95 -16.50 -8.66 -7.97
N LEU A 96 -16.86 -8.12 -6.81
CA LEU A 96 -16.21 -8.44 -5.53
C LEU A 96 -16.69 -9.77 -4.94
N GLN A 97 -17.91 -10.19 -5.27
CA GLN A 97 -18.47 -11.49 -4.84
C GLN A 97 -17.65 -12.67 -5.36
N ASP A 98 -17.15 -12.62 -6.60
CA ASP A 98 -16.29 -13.66 -7.16
C ASP A 98 -14.96 -13.80 -6.41
N ILE A 99 -14.35 -12.68 -5.97
CA ILE A 99 -13.10 -12.71 -5.19
C ILE A 99 -13.36 -13.23 -3.77
N SER A 100 -14.41 -12.75 -3.11
CA SER A 100 -14.80 -13.19 -1.76
C SER A 100 -15.15 -14.68 -1.72
N SER A 101 -15.72 -15.23 -2.81
CA SER A 101 -16.03 -16.65 -2.93
C SER A 101 -14.81 -17.58 -2.90
N SER A 102 -13.61 -17.04 -3.17
CA SER A 102 -12.33 -17.77 -3.07
C SER A 102 -11.80 -17.89 -1.64
N LEU A 103 -12.38 -17.15 -0.69
CA LEU A 103 -12.07 -17.22 0.73
C LEU A 103 -13.14 -18.05 1.45
N ASP A 104 -12.72 -18.99 2.30
CA ASP A 104 -13.68 -19.79 3.07
C ASP A 104 -14.54 -18.91 3.99
N LYS A 105 -15.82 -19.25 4.15
CA LYS A 105 -16.82 -18.48 4.91
C LYS A 105 -16.41 -18.28 6.37
N GLN A 106 -15.63 -19.20 6.95
CA GLN A 106 -15.10 -19.04 8.30
C GLN A 106 -14.06 -17.92 8.39
N THR A 107 -13.25 -17.75 7.34
CA THR A 107 -12.23 -16.70 7.25
C THR A 107 -12.89 -15.31 7.21
N ILE A 108 -13.91 -15.16 6.38
CA ILE A 108 -14.67 -13.91 6.24
C ILE A 108 -15.31 -13.51 7.59
N SER A 109 -15.99 -14.45 8.25
CA SER A 109 -16.60 -14.17 9.56
C SER A 109 -15.57 -13.82 10.64
N GLY A 110 -14.38 -14.41 10.59
CA GLY A 110 -13.27 -14.07 11.48
C GLY A 110 -12.75 -12.65 11.25
N VAL A 111 -12.60 -12.24 10.00
CA VAL A 111 -12.19 -10.89 9.61
C VAL A 111 -13.23 -9.86 10.05
N GLU A 112 -14.51 -10.09 9.79
CA GLU A 112 -15.60 -9.21 10.21
C GLU A 112 -15.65 -9.00 11.73
N LYS A 113 -15.58 -10.07 12.51
CA LYS A 113 -15.56 -9.97 13.99
C LYS A 113 -14.38 -9.13 14.49
N ARG A 114 -13.21 -9.28 13.88
CA ARG A 114 -12.01 -8.53 14.25
C ARG A 114 -12.16 -7.05 13.88
N LEU A 115 -12.68 -6.75 12.70
CA LEU A 115 -12.91 -5.38 12.26
C LEU A 115 -13.97 -4.67 13.13
N LYS A 116 -15.04 -5.36 13.54
CA LYS A 116 -16.01 -4.86 14.52
C LYS A 116 -15.38 -4.59 15.89
N ALA A 117 -14.55 -5.52 16.38
CA ALA A 117 -13.85 -5.35 17.66
C ALA A 117 -12.87 -4.16 17.64
N LEU A 118 -12.35 -3.80 16.46
CA LEU A 118 -11.46 -2.66 16.25
C LEU A 118 -12.20 -1.35 15.91
N GLY A 119 -13.52 -1.39 15.73
CA GLY A 119 -14.33 -0.19 15.44
C GLY A 119 -14.29 0.30 14.00
N TYR A 120 -13.87 -0.55 13.05
CA TYR A 120 -13.85 -0.19 11.61
C TYR A 120 -15.20 -0.39 10.91
N ILE A 121 -16.13 -1.14 11.53
CA ILE A 121 -17.47 -1.41 11.00
C ILE A 121 -18.46 -1.60 12.16
N ASP A 122 -19.70 -1.14 11.97
CA ASP A 122 -20.81 -1.25 12.94
C ASP A 122 -21.52 -2.62 12.87
#